data_AF-A0A1Y2PDB8-F1
#
_entry.id   AF-A0A1Y2PDB8-F1
#
_cell.length_a   1.000
_cell.length_b   1.000
_cell.length_c   1.000
_cell.angle_alpha   90.00
_cell.angle_beta   90.00
_cell.angle_gamma   90.00
#
_symmetry.space_group_name_H-M   'P 1'
#
loop_
_entity.id
_entity.type
_entity.pdbx_description
1 polymer ?
#
loop_
_entity_poly.entity_id
_entity_poly.type
_entity_poly.pdbx_seq_one_letter_code
_entity_poly.pdbx_strand_id
1 'polypeptide(L)' 'MSKPKTIETGVKQILILLGLLIASPLVVSFGVKALRVYKESPENIIAYILLTLGTLLVLFTVYYGFRTFKTLLDILFNS' A
#
# COMPACT_ATOMS: atom_id res chain seq x y z
N MET A 1 -8.25 26.98 -5.87
CA MET A 1 -8.32 27.03 -4.38
C MET A 1 -8.06 25.63 -3.84
N SER A 2 -6.92 25.41 -3.18
CA SER A 2 -6.67 24.16 -2.44
C SER A 2 -7.52 24.16 -1.17
N LYS A 3 -8.38 23.15 -1.00
CA LYS A 3 -9.17 22.99 0.23
C LYS A 3 -8.23 22.91 1.44
N PRO A 4 -8.56 23.56 2.57
CA PRO A 4 -7.75 23.47 3.78
C PRO A 4 -7.67 22.02 4.25
N LYS A 5 -6.47 21.57 4.67
CA LYS A 5 -6.26 20.23 5.22
C LYS A 5 -6.90 20.19 6.61
N THR A 6 -8.02 19.48 6.73
CA THR A 6 -8.73 19.29 8.00
C THR A 6 -8.38 17.95 8.65
N ILE A 7 -8.64 17.84 9.95
CA ILE A 7 -8.48 16.60 10.74
C ILE A 7 -9.18 15.41 10.05
N GLU A 8 -10.36 15.62 9.48
CA GLU A 8 -11.11 14.61 8.72
C GLU A 8 -10.30 14.04 7.54
N THR A 9 -9.57 14.89 6.84
CA THR A 9 -8.69 14.47 5.73
C THR A 9 -7.52 13.65 6.24
N GLY A 10 -6.94 14.02 7.39
CA GLY A 10 -5.87 13.26 8.04
C GLY A 10 -6.33 11.87 8.49
N VAL A 11 -7.48 11.78 9.16
CA VAL A 11 -8.07 10.50 9.62
C VAL A 11 -8.37 9.58 8.44
N LYS A 12 -8.95 10.11 7.36
CA LYS A 12 -9.21 9.32 6.14
C LYS A 12 -7.92 8.75 5.53
N GLN A 13 -6.85 9.54 5.48
CA GLN A 13 -5.54 9.08 4.99
C GLN A 13 -4.92 8.02 5.89
N ILE A 14 -5.05 8.13 7.21
CA ILE A 14 -4.62 7.08 8.15
C ILE A 14 -5.38 5.78 7.91
N LEU A 15 -6.70 5.83 7.76
CA LEU A 15 -7.51 4.63 7.52
C LEU A 15 -7.10 3.91 6.22
N ILE A 16 -6.87 4.67 5.15
CA ILE A 16 -6.37 4.13 3.88
C ILE A 16 -4.96 3.54 4.06
N LEU A 17 -4.07 4.23 4.77
CA LEU A 17 -2.72 3.74 5.06
C LEU A 17 -2.76 2.42 5.86
N LEU A 18 -3.66 2.31 6.83
CA LEU A 18 -3.84 1.10 7.63
C LEU A 18 -4.29 -0.07 6.74
N GLY A 19 -5.26 0.17 5.86
CA GLY A 19 -5.69 -0.81 4.86
C GLY A 19 -4.55 -1.23 3.92
N LEU A 20 -3.75 -0.27 3.44
CA LEU A 20 -2.59 -0.52 2.60
C LEU A 20 -1.47 -1.30 3.32
N LEU A 21 -1.25 -1.04 4.60
CA LEU A 21 -0.27 -1.75 5.44
C LEU A 21 -0.65 -3.21 5.68
N ILE A 22 -1.95 -3.51 5.74
CA ILE A 22 -2.45 -4.88 5.87
C ILE A 22 -2.48 -5.58 4.50
N ALA A 23 -3.01 -4.91 3.48
CA ALA A 23 -3.16 -5.48 2.13
C ALA A 23 -1.81 -5.78 1.46
N SER A 24 -0.82 -4.91 1.63
CA SER A 24 0.53 -5.04 1.06
C SER A 24 1.20 -6.40 1.36
N PRO A 25 1.43 -6.79 2.63
CA PRO A 25 2.05 -8.06 2.96
C PRO A 25 1.16 -9.26 2.60
N LEU A 26 -0.17 -9.10 2.60
CA LEU A 26 -1.08 -10.17 2.16
C LEU A 26 -0.89 -10.50 0.68
N VAL A 27 -0.87 -9.49 -0.20
CA VAL A 27 -0.67 -9.70 -1.64
C VAL A 27 0.69 -10.34 -1.92
N VAL A 28 1.75 -9.88 -1.25
CA VAL A 28 3.08 -10.50 -1.35
C VAL A 28 3.07 -11.94 -0.84
N SER A 29 2.41 -12.21 0.29
CA SER A 29 2.29 -13.57 0.84
C SER A 29 1.56 -14.52 -0.12
N PHE A 30 0.51 -14.04 -0.77
CA PHE A 30 -0.20 -14.80 -1.81
C PHE A 30 0.68 -15.02 -3.05
N GLY A 31 1.44 -14.03 -3.50
CA GLY A 31 2.42 -14.18 -4.58
C GLY A 31 3.47 -15.25 -4.29
N VAL A 32 4.04 -15.24 -3.08
CA VAL A 32 5.01 -16.25 -2.64
C VAL A 32 4.38 -17.65 -2.58
N LYS A 33 3.14 -17.76 -2.08
CA LYS A 33 2.42 -19.04 -2.06
C LYS A 33 2.12 -19.55 -3.47
N ALA A 34 1.67 -18.67 -4.36
CA ALA A 34 1.42 -18.99 -5.75
C ALA A 34 2.68 -19.52 -6.44
N LEU A 35 3.85 -18.92 -6.18
CA LEU A 35 5.12 -19.38 -6.73
C LEU A 35 5.51 -20.81 -6.27
N ARG A 36 5.04 -21.23 -5.08
CA ARG A 36 5.26 -22.60 -4.58
C ARG A 36 4.30 -23.62 -5.17
N VAL A 37 3.09 -23.20 -5.51
CA VAL A 37 2.02 -24.05 -6.05
C VAL A 37 2.19 -24.23 -7.55
N TYR A 38 2.40 -23.14 -8.30
CA TYR A 38 2.52 -23.15 -9.75
C TYR A 38 3.98 -23.38 -10.16
N LYS A 39 4.36 -24.66 -10.31
CA LYS A 39 5.72 -25.07 -10.70
C LYS A 39 5.93 -25.19 -12.20
N GLU A 40 4.87 -25.42 -12.97
CA GLU A 40 4.94 -25.61 -14.41
C GLU A 40 4.51 -24.35 -15.17
N SER A 41 5.12 -24.13 -16.33
CA SER A 41 4.66 -23.13 -17.30
C SER A 41 3.39 -23.64 -17.98
N PRO A 42 2.37 -22.79 -18.21
CA PRO A 42 2.37 -21.32 -18.16
C PRO A 42 1.86 -20.70 -16.85
N GLU A 43 1.46 -21.51 -15.87
CA GLU A 43 0.77 -21.07 -14.65
C GLU A 43 1.68 -20.27 -13.71
N ASN A 44 2.98 -20.57 -13.74
CA ASN A 44 4.02 -19.81 -13.02
C ASN A 44 4.07 -18.31 -13.39
N ILE A 45 3.62 -17.92 -14.58
CA ILE A 45 3.55 -16.51 -15.02
C ILE A 45 2.60 -15.71 -14.11
N ILE A 46 1.50 -16.32 -13.67
CA ILE A 46 0.53 -15.70 -12.77
C ILE A 46 1.18 -15.40 -11.41
N ALA A 47 2.02 -16.32 -10.91
CA ALA A 47 2.76 -16.11 -9.67
C ALA A 47 3.75 -14.94 -9.77
N TYR A 48 4.46 -14.81 -10.89
CA TYR A 48 5.36 -13.67 -11.12
C TYR A 48 4.61 -12.34 -11.22
N ILE A 49 3.48 -12.29 -11.93
CA ILE A 49 2.63 -11.09 -12.01
C ILE A 49 2.16 -10.68 -10.61
N LEU A 50 1.69 -11.65 -9.80
CA LEU A 50 1.18 -11.39 -8.46
C LEU A 50 2.28 -10.90 -7.51
N LEU A 51 3.49 -11.45 -7.62
CA LEU A 51 4.66 -10.97 -6.89
C LEU A 51 5.06 -9.54 -7.30
N THR A 52 5.12 -9.25 -8.60
CA THR A 52 5.42 -7.90 -9.09
C THR A 52 4.39 -6.89 -8.61
N LEU A 53 3.10 -7.22 -8.68
CA LEU A 53 2.01 -6.40 -8.14
C LEU A 53 2.15 -6.20 -6.62
N GLY A 54 2.48 -7.25 -5.87
CA GLY A 54 2.73 -7.16 -4.44
C GLY A 54 3.89 -6.24 -4.11
N THR A 55 5.02 -6.35 -4.81
CA THR A 55 6.18 -5.47 -4.62
C THR A 55 5.85 -4.02 -4.95
N LEU A 56 5.15 -3.76 -6.06
CA LEU A 56 4.70 -2.40 -6.40
C LEU A 56 3.74 -1.84 -5.35
N LEU A 57 2.85 -2.68 -4.81
CA LEU A 57 1.93 -2.30 -3.74
C LEU A 57 2.70 -1.92 -2.46
N VAL A 58 3.75 -2.66 -2.08
CA VAL A 58 4.63 -2.31 -0.95
C VAL A 58 5.26 -0.93 -1.16
N LEU A 59 5.84 -0.68 -2.34
CA LEU A 59 6.45 0.62 -2.67
C LEU A 59 5.43 1.76 -2.61
N PHE A 60 4.23 1.52 -3.14
CA PHE A 60 3.13 2.48 -3.07
C PHE A 60 2.68 2.74 -1.62
N THR A 61 2.57 1.71 -0.79
CA THR A 61 2.22 1.84 0.64
C THR A 61 3.25 2.68 1.38
N VAL A 62 4.55 2.48 1.13
CA VAL A 62 5.62 3.28 1.73
C VAL A 62 5.53 4.75 1.29
N TYR A 63 5.40 4.99 -0.02
CA TYR A 63 5.21 6.34 -0.57
C TYR A 63 3.98 7.04 0.04
N TYR A 64 2.85 6.33 0.12
CA TYR A 64 1.62 6.83 0.70
C TYR A 64 1.79 7.11 2.20
N GLY A 65 2.51 6.25 2.92
CA GLY A 65 2.86 6.43 4.33
C GLY A 65 3.55 7.77 4.58
N PHE A 66 4.62 8.07 3.84
CA PHE A 66 5.31 9.37 3.96
C PHE A 66 4.37 10.55 3.69
N ARG A 67 3.51 10.45 2.68
CA ARG A 67 2.52 11.49 2.37
C ARG A 67 1.52 11.70 3.51
N THR A 68 1.02 10.62 4.10
CA THR A 68 0.08 10.67 5.23
C THR A 68 0.74 11.29 6.47
N PHE A 69 1.97 10.87 6.82
CA PHE A 69 2.71 11.47 7.93
C PHE A 69 2.95 12.96 7.72
N LYS A 70 3.29 13.39 6.49
CA LYS A 70 3.42 14.81 6.17
C LYS A 70 2.10 15.57 6.39
N THR A 71 0.97 15.03 5.93
CA THR A 71 -0.35 15.64 6.16
C THR A 71 -0.68 15.74 7.65
N LEU A 72 -0.35 14.72 8.45
CA LEU A 72 -0.58 14.74 9.89
C LEU A 72 0.28 15.81 10.57
N LEU A 73 1.56 15.90 10.23
CA LEU A 73 2.45 16.93 10.76
C LEU A 73 1.98 18.34 10.38
N ASP A 74 1.55 18.55 9.13
CA ASP A 74 0.99 19.84 8.70
C ASP A 74 -0.24 20.21 9.53
N ILE A 75 -1.15 19.26 9.80
CA ILE A 75 -2.35 19.51 10.59
C ILE A 75 -2.03 19.76 12.07
N LEU A 76 -1.02 19.10 12.63
CA LEU A 76 -0.67 19.23 14.05
C LEU A 76 0.12 20.52 14.36
N PHE A 77 0.96 20.98 13.44
CA PHE A 77 1.91 22.06 13.70
C PHE A 77 1.68 23.34 12.88
N ASN A 78 0.95 23.27 11.77
CA ASN A 78 0.57 24.43 10.94
C ASN A 78 -0.95 24.71 11.01
N SER A 79 -1.57 24.36 12.14
CA SER A 79 -2.98 24.59 12.40
C SER A 79 -3.27 26.05 12.74
#